data_AF-A3A6X7-F1
#
_entry.id   AF-A3A6X7-F1
#
_cell.length_a   1.000
_cell.length_b   1.000
_cell.length_c   1.000
_cell.angle_alpha   90.00
_cell.angle_beta   90.00
_cell.angle_gamma   90.00
#
_symmetry.space_group_name_H-M   'P 1'
#
loop_
_entity.id
_entity.type
_entity.pdbx_description
1 polymer ?
#
loop_
_entity_poly.entity_id
_entity_poly.type
_entity_poly.pdbx_seq_one_letter_code
_entity_poly.pdbx_strand_id
1 'polypeptide(L)'
;MAPPPAAHAAGLRVLRTTRVAPAPPAGQPALPKRALPLIFMDVMWLRAQPVERVFFYRLGPDDDVDAVLSRMEESLPRAIHAFYPLAGRVRPTPGETNRYELLYQPGDGVAFTVAEHDGVGVGVDELATDEPRELAKIAPLVPELPEGGAKLALQYLGNCVGPGFVSAPEEELAGAAVAGGVFTACAAVAAAIDEAVRGEPAYWEGWKERIVEACRDDAPFSVAGSTRFRVYDVDFGFGRPAKVEIVSVAKTGAVSAAEDRSGAGGIEVGIALLPERMDTFRRCLADAMAWFSSSSQCN
;
A
#
# COMPACT_ATOMS: atom_id res chain seq x y z
N MET A 1 -11.76 13.12 -21.00
CA MET A 1 -11.27 11.91 -21.70
C MET A 1 -11.62 10.74 -20.81
N ALA A 2 -12.44 9.80 -21.29
CA ALA A 2 -12.77 8.60 -20.52
C ALA A 2 -11.47 7.82 -20.22
N PRO A 3 -11.34 7.18 -19.04
CA PRO A 3 -10.20 6.31 -18.80
C PRO A 3 -10.17 5.20 -19.88
N PRO A 4 -8.98 4.79 -20.35
CA PRO A 4 -8.90 3.67 -21.27
C PRO A 4 -9.54 2.43 -20.62
N PRO A 5 -10.23 1.57 -21.40
CA PRO A 5 -10.76 0.32 -20.88
C PRO A 5 -9.61 -0.48 -20.26
N ALA A 6 -9.86 -1.08 -19.10
CA ALA A 6 -8.89 -1.93 -18.42
C ALA A 6 -8.40 -2.98 -19.41
N ALA A 7 -7.12 -2.91 -19.76
CA ALA A 7 -6.49 -3.95 -20.54
C ALA A 7 -6.62 -5.23 -19.71
N HIS A 8 -7.31 -6.24 -20.24
CA HIS A 8 -7.01 -7.61 -19.83
C HIS A 8 -5.50 -7.73 -19.90
N ALA A 9 -4.87 -8.01 -18.76
CA ALA A 9 -3.45 -8.30 -18.68
C ALA A 9 -3.11 -9.27 -19.83
N ALA A 10 -2.30 -8.84 -20.79
CA ALA A 10 -1.81 -9.77 -21.79
C ALA A 10 -1.06 -10.89 -21.02
N GLY A 11 -1.61 -12.10 -21.03
CA GLY A 11 -0.99 -13.28 -20.42
C GLY A 11 -1.52 -13.72 -19.06
N LEU A 12 -2.35 -12.96 -18.34
CA LEU A 12 -2.96 -13.45 -17.08
C LEU A 12 -4.24 -14.24 -17.35
N ARG A 13 -4.29 -15.48 -16.88
CA ARG A 13 -5.46 -16.37 -16.98
C ARG A 13 -5.90 -16.82 -15.60
N VAL A 14 -7.12 -16.44 -15.22
CA VAL A 14 -7.74 -16.92 -13.98
C VAL A 14 -8.04 -18.42 -14.11
N LEU A 15 -7.51 -19.21 -13.18
CA LEU A 15 -7.75 -20.65 -13.08
C LEU A 15 -9.02 -20.94 -12.29
N ARG A 16 -9.18 -20.26 -11.15
CA ARG A 16 -10.35 -20.39 -10.28
C ARG A 16 -10.52 -19.18 -9.38
N THR A 17 -11.76 -18.92 -9.01
CA THR A 17 -12.11 -17.96 -7.95
C THR A 17 -13.06 -18.65 -6.98
N THR A 18 -12.65 -18.77 -5.72
CA THR A 18 -13.48 -19.29 -4.63
C THR A 18 -13.95 -18.13 -3.75
N ARG A 19 -15.21 -18.14 -3.32
CA ARG A 19 -15.68 -17.25 -2.25
C ARG A 19 -15.39 -17.90 -0.90
N VAL A 20 -14.56 -17.26 -0.10
CA VAL A 20 -14.17 -17.72 1.23
C VAL A 20 -14.92 -16.91 2.29
N ALA A 21 -15.88 -17.55 2.95
CA ALA A 21 -16.61 -16.96 4.07
C ALA A 21 -15.85 -17.21 5.39
N PRO A 22 -15.96 -16.31 6.38
CA PRO A 22 -15.42 -16.58 7.71
C PRO A 22 -16.13 -17.79 8.33
N ALA A 23 -15.35 -18.75 8.81
CA ALA A 23 -15.85 -19.99 9.38
C ALA A 23 -15.36 -20.15 10.82
N PRO A 24 -16.27 -20.44 11.77
CA PRO A 24 -15.88 -20.67 13.15
C PRO A 24 -15.19 -22.04 13.28
N PRO A 25 -14.40 -22.28 14.35
CA PRO A 25 -13.92 -23.61 14.70
C PRO A 25 -15.07 -24.62 14.77
N ALA A 26 -14.78 -25.89 14.47
CA ALA A 26 -15.79 -26.94 14.43
C ALA A 26 -16.66 -26.98 15.71
N GLY A 27 -17.98 -27.01 15.53
CA GLY A 27 -18.95 -27.07 16.64
C GLY A 27 -19.41 -25.72 17.20
N GLN A 28 -18.94 -24.59 16.66
CA GLN A 28 -19.40 -23.26 17.07
C GLN A 28 -20.54 -22.72 16.18
N PRO A 29 -21.40 -21.82 16.71
CA PRO A 29 -22.51 -21.25 15.96
C PRO A 29 -22.03 -20.35 14.81
N ALA A 30 -22.88 -20.20 13.80
CA ALA A 30 -22.62 -19.27 12.70
C ALA A 30 -22.47 -17.83 13.21
N LEU A 31 -21.58 -17.08 12.55
CA LEU A 31 -21.30 -15.69 12.91
C LEU A 31 -22.53 -14.80 12.70
N PRO A 32 -22.92 -14.00 13.70
CA PRO A 32 -24.09 -13.14 13.58
C PRO A 32 -23.83 -11.98 12.64
N LYS A 33 -24.92 -11.39 12.13
CA LYS A 33 -24.86 -10.08 11.45
C LYS A 33 -24.20 -9.05 12.38
N ARG A 34 -23.31 -8.23 11.84
CA ARG A 34 -22.63 -7.17 12.60
C ARG A 34 -22.42 -5.92 11.74
N ALA A 35 -22.82 -4.78 12.29
CA ALA A 35 -22.47 -3.47 11.75
C ALA A 35 -21.34 -2.87 12.60
N LEU A 36 -20.31 -2.36 11.94
CA LEU A 36 -19.26 -1.56 12.56
C LEU A 36 -19.35 -0.14 12.01
N PRO A 37 -19.70 0.86 12.84
CA PRO A 37 -19.70 2.25 12.37
C PRO A 37 -18.27 2.66 12.01
N LEU A 38 -18.10 3.32 10.86
CA LEU A 38 -16.84 3.92 10.48
C LEU A 38 -16.65 5.22 11.27
N ILE A 39 -15.48 5.37 11.88
CA ILE A 39 -15.09 6.61 12.52
C ILE A 39 -14.72 7.65 11.46
N PHE A 40 -14.66 8.90 11.89
CA PHE A 40 -14.35 10.02 11.02
C PHE A 40 -13.03 9.84 10.22
N MET A 41 -12.01 9.25 10.85
CA MET A 41 -10.72 8.93 10.23
C MET A 41 -10.80 7.83 9.17
N ASP A 42 -11.89 7.08 9.06
CA ASP A 42 -12.03 6.04 8.02
C ASP A 42 -12.81 6.55 6.83
N VAL A 43 -13.81 7.39 7.10
CA VAL A 43 -14.66 7.99 6.07
C VAL A 43 -13.82 8.81 5.08
N MET A 44 -12.73 9.44 5.55
CA MET A 44 -11.78 10.14 4.67
C MET A 44 -11.16 9.21 3.61
N TRP A 45 -10.86 7.95 3.98
CA TRP A 45 -10.18 6.99 3.11
C TRP A 45 -11.13 6.29 2.16
N LEU A 46 -12.45 6.36 2.37
CA LEU A 46 -13.43 5.78 1.45
C LEU A 46 -13.39 6.39 0.03
N ARG A 47 -12.88 7.62 -0.09
CA ARG A 47 -12.71 8.32 -1.38
C ARG A 47 -11.28 8.23 -1.92
N ALA A 48 -10.35 7.71 -1.13
CA ALA A 48 -8.97 7.53 -1.55
C ALA A 48 -8.82 6.24 -2.37
N GLN A 49 -7.80 6.21 -3.21
CA GLN A 49 -7.38 4.96 -3.86
C GLN A 49 -6.86 4.01 -2.77
N PRO A 50 -7.34 2.75 -2.73
CA PRO A 50 -6.83 1.78 -1.77
C PRO A 50 -5.36 1.47 -2.04
N VAL A 51 -4.64 1.04 -1.01
CA VAL A 51 -3.25 0.60 -1.14
C VAL A 51 -3.23 -0.74 -1.87
N GLU A 52 -2.71 -0.73 -3.09
CA GLU A 52 -2.58 -1.92 -3.94
C GLU A 52 -1.19 -2.52 -3.74
N ARG A 53 -1.06 -3.45 -2.78
CA ARG A 53 0.22 -4.09 -2.46
C ARG A 53 0.33 -5.47 -3.11
N VAL A 54 1.45 -5.71 -3.77
CA VAL A 54 1.80 -6.99 -4.42
C VAL A 54 3.06 -7.55 -3.77
N PHE A 55 3.05 -8.86 -3.50
CA PHE A 55 4.18 -9.59 -2.95
C PHE A 55 4.68 -10.58 -4.01
N PHE A 56 5.98 -10.55 -4.28
CA PHE A 56 6.64 -11.48 -5.19
C PHE A 56 7.43 -12.50 -4.38
N TYR A 57 7.23 -13.79 -4.65
CA TYR A 57 7.95 -14.89 -4.01
C TYR A 57 8.75 -15.65 -5.07
N ARG A 58 9.95 -16.08 -4.70
CA ARG A 58 10.75 -17.00 -5.54
C ARG A 58 10.48 -18.43 -5.07
N LEU A 59 10.08 -19.26 -6.01
CA LEU A 59 9.80 -20.67 -5.78
C LEU A 59 10.99 -21.50 -6.21
N GLY A 60 11.36 -22.49 -5.39
CA GLY A 60 12.30 -23.53 -5.72
C GLY A 60 11.69 -24.58 -6.67
N PRO A 61 12.54 -25.40 -7.33
CA PRO A 61 12.08 -26.43 -8.27
C PRO A 61 11.23 -27.52 -7.60
N ASP A 62 11.41 -27.73 -6.29
CA ASP A 62 10.71 -28.75 -5.50
C ASP A 62 9.57 -28.17 -4.65
N ASP A 63 9.25 -26.88 -4.80
CA ASP A 63 8.19 -26.24 -4.02
C ASP A 63 6.80 -26.72 -4.49
N ASP A 64 6.04 -27.26 -3.55
CA ASP A 64 4.66 -27.70 -3.78
C ASP A 64 3.70 -26.51 -3.69
N VAL A 65 3.60 -25.78 -4.80
CA VAL A 65 2.74 -24.59 -4.94
C VAL A 65 1.28 -24.91 -4.65
N ASP A 66 0.79 -26.03 -5.18
CA ASP A 66 -0.60 -26.45 -4.98
C ASP A 66 -0.89 -26.72 -3.51
N ALA A 67 0.02 -27.38 -2.78
CA ALA A 67 -0.15 -27.59 -1.35
C ALA A 67 -0.11 -26.28 -0.56
N VAL A 68 0.72 -25.30 -0.93
CA VAL A 68 0.69 -23.97 -0.29
C VAL A 68 -0.64 -23.28 -0.55
N LEU A 69 -1.11 -23.25 -1.80
CA LEU A 69 -2.40 -22.65 -2.18
C LEU A 69 -3.57 -23.32 -1.44
N SER A 70 -3.58 -24.65 -1.33
CA SER A 70 -4.57 -25.39 -0.53
C SER A 70 -4.52 -25.00 0.94
N ARG A 71 -3.34 -24.93 1.56
CA ARG A 71 -3.20 -24.48 2.96
C ARG A 71 -3.69 -23.04 3.15
N MET A 72 -3.43 -22.14 2.20
CA MET A 72 -3.94 -20.77 2.24
C MET A 72 -5.46 -20.76 2.20
N GLU A 73 -6.07 -21.50 1.29
CA GLU A 73 -7.54 -21.56 1.16
C GLU A 73 -8.21 -22.21 2.39
N GLU A 74 -7.60 -23.21 3.01
CA GLU A 74 -8.10 -23.86 4.24
C GLU A 74 -7.89 -23.03 5.52
N SER A 75 -6.87 -22.18 5.56
CA SER A 75 -6.57 -21.32 6.72
C SER A 75 -7.32 -19.98 6.66
N LEU A 76 -7.60 -19.47 5.46
CA LEU A 76 -8.26 -18.18 5.25
C LEU A 76 -9.63 -18.05 5.98
N PRO A 77 -10.54 -19.05 5.97
CA PRO A 77 -11.80 -18.96 6.73
C PRO A 77 -11.58 -18.67 8.22
N ARG A 78 -10.55 -19.26 8.82
CA ARG A 78 -10.20 -19.10 10.24
C ARG A 78 -9.58 -17.73 10.50
N ALA A 79 -8.71 -17.26 9.60
CA ALA A 79 -8.11 -15.94 9.69
C ALA A 79 -9.16 -14.83 9.60
N ILE A 80 -10.10 -14.93 8.63
CA ILE A 80 -11.18 -13.97 8.48
C ILE A 80 -12.15 -14.05 9.67
N HIS A 81 -12.41 -15.25 10.21
CA HIS A 81 -13.33 -15.41 11.35
C HIS A 81 -12.96 -14.51 12.55
N ALA A 82 -11.67 -14.40 12.88
CA ALA A 82 -11.20 -13.54 13.98
C ALA A 82 -11.61 -12.06 13.80
N PHE A 83 -11.80 -11.63 12.55
CA PHE A 83 -12.19 -10.29 12.18
C PHE A 83 -13.36 -10.32 11.20
N TYR A 84 -14.36 -11.17 11.41
CA TYR A 84 -15.39 -11.44 10.40
C TYR A 84 -16.16 -10.22 9.88
N PRO A 85 -16.34 -9.09 10.62
CA PRO A 85 -16.97 -7.91 10.05
C PRO A 85 -16.27 -7.40 8.79
N LEU A 86 -14.97 -7.70 8.66
CA LEU A 86 -14.09 -7.33 7.56
C LEU A 86 -14.42 -8.00 6.23
N ALA A 87 -15.14 -9.13 6.28
CA ALA A 87 -15.71 -9.78 5.11
C ALA A 87 -16.98 -9.08 4.59
N GLY A 88 -17.51 -8.13 5.36
CA GLY A 88 -18.70 -7.36 5.03
C GLY A 88 -18.46 -6.28 3.96
N ARG A 89 -19.45 -5.39 3.80
CA ARG A 89 -19.44 -4.32 2.81
C ARG A 89 -19.66 -2.96 3.48
N VAL A 90 -18.95 -1.95 3.00
CA VAL A 90 -19.23 -0.57 3.41
C VAL A 90 -20.55 -0.13 2.80
N ARG A 91 -21.40 0.51 3.60
CA ARG A 91 -22.64 1.14 3.15
C ARG A 91 -22.94 2.42 3.95
N PRO A 92 -23.79 3.32 3.44
CA PRO A 92 -24.36 4.37 4.26
C PRO A 92 -25.14 3.78 5.45
N THR A 93 -25.00 4.41 6.62
CA THR A 93 -25.74 4.03 7.82
C THR A 93 -27.23 4.34 7.63
N PRO A 94 -28.15 3.37 7.79
CA PRO A 94 -29.58 3.61 7.59
C PRO A 94 -30.12 4.69 8.52
N GLY A 95 -30.79 5.69 7.95
CA GLY A 95 -31.41 6.79 8.72
C GLY A 95 -30.46 7.89 9.17
N GLU A 96 -29.17 7.83 8.81
CA GLU A 96 -28.18 8.85 9.14
C GLU A 96 -27.58 9.49 7.89
N THR A 97 -27.34 10.80 7.93
CA THR A 97 -26.68 11.53 6.85
C THR A 97 -25.17 11.52 7.06
N ASN A 98 -24.39 11.27 5.99
CA ASN A 98 -22.92 11.27 6.00
C ASN A 98 -22.26 10.32 7.01
N ARG A 99 -22.95 9.24 7.37
CA ARG A 99 -22.44 8.17 8.22
C ARG A 99 -22.36 6.89 7.41
N TYR A 100 -21.29 6.14 7.63
CA TYR A 100 -21.02 4.90 6.92
C TYR A 100 -20.73 3.81 7.95
N GLU A 101 -21.07 2.59 7.59
CA GLU A 101 -20.81 1.40 8.40
C GLU A 101 -20.29 0.27 7.51
N LEU A 102 -19.43 -0.55 8.08
CA LEU A 102 -19.06 -1.85 7.54
C LEU A 102 -20.08 -2.87 8.04
N LEU A 103 -20.89 -3.39 7.14
CA LEU A 103 -21.91 -4.39 7.46
C LEU A 103 -21.47 -5.77 7.00
N TYR A 104 -21.33 -6.69 7.94
CA TYR A 104 -21.30 -8.12 7.68
C TYR A 104 -22.69 -8.74 7.84
N GLN A 105 -23.09 -9.55 6.87
CA GLN A 105 -24.24 -10.43 6.91
C GLN A 105 -23.78 -11.90 6.85
N PRO A 106 -24.49 -12.85 7.52
CA PRO A 106 -24.16 -14.27 7.42
C PRO A 106 -24.04 -14.73 5.97
N GLY A 107 -22.89 -15.31 5.64
CA GLY A 107 -22.54 -15.74 4.27
C GLY A 107 -21.67 -14.75 3.50
N ASP A 108 -21.48 -13.51 3.98
CA ASP A 108 -20.47 -12.59 3.45
C ASP A 108 -19.06 -13.22 3.50
N GLY A 109 -18.21 -12.84 2.56
CA GLY A 109 -16.93 -13.49 2.33
C GLY A 109 -16.08 -12.72 1.33
N VAL A 110 -14.81 -13.12 1.22
CA VAL A 110 -13.84 -12.53 0.30
C VAL A 110 -13.60 -13.45 -0.90
N ALA A 111 -13.13 -12.90 -2.01
CA ALA A 111 -12.69 -13.71 -3.14
C ALA A 111 -11.25 -14.19 -2.91
N PHE A 112 -11.01 -15.48 -3.14
CA PHE A 112 -9.68 -16.07 -3.27
C PHE A 112 -9.52 -16.52 -4.72
N THR A 113 -8.66 -15.83 -5.46
CA THR A 113 -8.45 -16.06 -6.89
C THR A 113 -7.07 -16.66 -7.12
N VAL A 114 -7.01 -17.75 -7.86
CA VAL A 114 -5.76 -18.32 -8.39
C VAL A 114 -5.74 -18.08 -9.89
N ALA A 115 -4.65 -17.53 -10.38
CA ALA A 115 -4.42 -17.24 -11.78
C ALA A 115 -2.99 -17.65 -12.16
N GLU A 116 -2.79 -17.96 -13.43
CA GLU A 116 -1.48 -18.17 -14.03
C GLU A 116 -1.15 -17.03 -14.98
N HIS A 117 0.14 -16.77 -15.18
CA HIS A 117 0.62 -15.92 -16.26
C HIS A 117 1.33 -16.80 -17.29
N ASP A 118 1.14 -16.52 -18.59
CA ASP A 118 1.75 -17.28 -19.70
C ASP A 118 3.29 -17.17 -19.79
N GLY A 119 3.93 -16.48 -18.85
CA GLY A 119 5.39 -16.31 -18.75
C GLY A 119 6.04 -15.46 -19.86
N VAL A 120 5.27 -14.90 -20.80
CA VAL A 120 5.83 -14.13 -21.91
C VAL A 120 6.21 -12.73 -21.44
N GLY A 121 7.51 -12.46 -21.31
CA GLY A 121 8.05 -11.12 -21.03
C GLY A 121 7.85 -10.60 -19.61
N VAL A 122 7.48 -11.49 -18.67
CA VAL A 122 7.23 -11.17 -17.26
C VAL A 122 7.68 -12.34 -16.37
N GLY A 123 8.98 -12.39 -16.02
CA GLY A 123 9.51 -13.33 -15.03
C GLY A 123 9.52 -12.73 -13.62
N VAL A 124 9.45 -13.55 -12.58
CA VAL A 124 9.55 -13.07 -11.19
C VAL A 124 10.85 -12.31 -10.95
N ASP A 125 11.97 -12.74 -11.55
CA ASP A 125 13.25 -12.02 -11.42
C ASP A 125 13.23 -10.64 -12.05
N GLU A 126 12.51 -10.47 -13.16
CA GLU A 126 12.32 -9.17 -13.79
C GLU A 126 11.40 -8.28 -12.94
N LEU A 127 10.34 -8.85 -12.36
CA LEU A 127 9.42 -8.10 -11.49
C LEU A 127 10.04 -7.74 -10.13
N ALA A 128 10.95 -8.58 -9.62
CA ALA A 128 11.61 -8.44 -8.32
C ALA A 128 12.98 -7.72 -8.39
N THR A 129 13.32 -7.14 -9.53
CA THR A 129 14.55 -6.36 -9.72
C THR A 129 14.51 -5.02 -8.99
N ASP A 130 15.68 -4.48 -8.68
CA ASP A 130 15.85 -3.12 -8.15
C ASP A 130 16.06 -2.08 -9.26
N GLU A 131 16.17 -2.53 -10.51
CA GLU A 131 16.25 -1.65 -11.67
C GLU A 131 14.87 -1.11 -12.10
N PRO A 132 14.82 -0.01 -12.89
CA PRO A 132 13.59 0.55 -13.38
C PRO A 132 12.88 -0.46 -14.27
N ARG A 133 11.56 -0.53 -14.12
CA ARG A 133 10.70 -1.46 -14.85
C ARG A 133 9.37 -0.80 -15.17
N GLU A 134 8.74 -1.29 -16.23
CA GLU A 134 7.47 -0.76 -16.67
C GLU A 134 6.35 -1.16 -15.72
N LEU A 135 5.62 -0.15 -15.21
CA LEU A 135 4.43 -0.38 -14.38
C LEU A 135 3.40 -1.26 -15.08
N ALA A 136 3.32 -1.21 -16.41
CA ALA A 136 2.42 -2.01 -17.23
C ALA A 136 2.60 -3.53 -17.03
N LYS A 137 3.76 -3.99 -16.55
CA LYS A 137 4.02 -5.40 -16.24
C LYS A 137 3.50 -5.83 -14.86
N ILE A 138 3.27 -4.88 -13.95
CA ILE A 138 2.88 -5.13 -12.55
C ILE A 138 1.41 -4.79 -12.31
N ALA A 139 0.95 -3.66 -12.86
CA ALA A 139 -0.43 -3.19 -12.71
C ALA A 139 -1.50 -4.25 -12.98
N PRO A 140 -1.35 -5.13 -13.98
CA PRO A 140 -2.37 -6.15 -14.25
C PRO A 140 -2.40 -7.30 -13.23
N LEU A 141 -1.40 -7.41 -12.35
CA LEU A 141 -1.37 -8.39 -11.25
C LEU A 141 -2.20 -7.93 -10.04
N VAL A 142 -2.61 -6.66 -10.00
CA VAL A 142 -3.50 -6.14 -8.96
C VAL A 142 -4.92 -6.56 -9.28
N PRO A 143 -5.63 -7.24 -8.36
CA PRO A 143 -7.02 -7.64 -8.60
C PRO A 143 -7.92 -6.41 -8.72
N GLU A 144 -8.77 -6.38 -9.75
CA GLU A 144 -9.77 -5.33 -9.89
C GLU A 144 -10.77 -5.36 -8.73
N LEU A 145 -11.03 -4.18 -8.17
CA LEU A 145 -12.10 -4.01 -7.21
C LEU A 145 -13.42 -3.90 -7.99
N PRO A 146 -14.40 -4.78 -7.73
CA PRO A 146 -15.66 -4.75 -8.45
C PRO A 146 -16.44 -3.47 -8.15
N GLU A 147 -17.11 -2.96 -9.19
CA GLU A 147 -17.94 -1.76 -9.12
C GLU A 147 -19.03 -1.88 -8.04
N GLY A 148 -19.26 -0.81 -7.29
CA GLY A 148 -20.36 -0.74 -6.30
C GLY A 148 -19.96 -0.83 -4.82
N GLY A 149 -18.71 -0.53 -4.47
CA GLY A 149 -18.35 -0.07 -3.12
C GLY A 149 -17.41 -1.01 -2.39
N ALA A 150 -16.23 -0.46 -2.07
CA ALA A 150 -15.30 -0.86 -1.00
C ALA A 150 -15.40 -2.34 -0.60
N LYS A 151 -14.88 -3.21 -1.46
CA LYS A 151 -14.55 -4.56 -1.04
C LYS A 151 -13.22 -4.53 -0.29
N LEU A 152 -13.21 -5.32 0.78
CA LEU A 152 -12.07 -5.69 1.63
C LEU A 152 -11.74 -4.65 2.69
N ALA A 153 -12.34 -4.84 3.86
CA ALA A 153 -11.75 -4.29 5.06
C ALA A 153 -10.84 -5.33 5.73
N LEU A 154 -10.04 -6.17 5.05
CA LEU A 154 -9.19 -7.14 5.76
C LEU A 154 -7.90 -6.50 6.36
N GLN A 155 -8.12 -5.61 7.32
CA GLN A 155 -7.36 -5.30 8.56
C GLN A 155 -7.95 -3.99 9.14
N TYR A 156 -9.27 -3.88 9.26
CA TYR A 156 -9.85 -2.69 9.88
C TYR A 156 -9.96 -2.88 11.40
N LEU A 157 -8.98 -2.31 12.10
CA LEU A 157 -9.00 -2.05 13.54
C LEU A 157 -9.11 -0.54 13.77
N GLY A 158 -9.92 0.15 12.95
CA GLY A 158 -9.92 1.60 12.84
C GLY A 158 -8.69 2.13 12.09
N ASN A 159 -8.80 3.30 11.49
CA ASN A 159 -7.62 4.09 11.14
C ASN A 159 -7.23 4.98 12.34
N CYS A 160 -5.94 4.98 12.69
CA CYS A 160 -5.35 5.89 13.67
C CYS A 160 -4.09 6.52 13.09
N VAL A 161 -4.23 7.08 11.89
CA VAL A 161 -3.15 7.72 11.14
C VAL A 161 -3.56 9.15 10.85
N GLY A 162 -2.75 10.10 11.29
CA GLY A 162 -2.89 11.51 10.96
C GLY A 162 -1.75 11.97 10.04
N PRO A 163 -1.98 13.00 9.20
CA PRO A 163 -0.92 13.57 8.38
C PRO A 163 0.05 14.39 9.23
N GLY A 164 1.33 14.36 8.86
CA GLY A 164 2.30 15.40 9.19
C GLY A 164 2.49 16.29 7.97
N PHE A 165 2.28 17.59 8.11
CA PHE A 165 2.42 18.55 7.00
C PHE A 165 3.80 19.17 7.03
N VAL A 166 4.48 19.12 5.89
CA VAL A 166 5.81 19.71 5.71
C VAL A 166 5.74 20.68 4.54
N SER A 167 6.20 21.90 4.75
CA SER A 167 6.36 22.91 3.70
C SER A 167 7.76 23.50 3.80
N ALA A 168 8.45 23.63 2.67
CA ALA A 168 9.72 24.33 2.57
C ALA A 168 9.80 25.02 1.20
N PRO A 169 10.48 26.19 1.09
CA PRO A 169 10.63 26.88 -0.18
C PRO A 169 11.40 26.03 -1.21
N GLU A 170 10.91 25.98 -2.45
CA GLU A 170 11.53 25.20 -3.53
C GLU A 170 12.99 25.63 -3.74
N GLU A 171 13.30 26.92 -3.67
CA GLU A 171 14.65 27.47 -3.81
C GLU A 171 15.63 27.01 -2.72
N GLU A 172 15.15 26.74 -1.50
CA GLU A 172 15.97 26.20 -0.42
C GLU A 172 16.17 24.69 -0.59
N LEU A 173 15.15 23.96 -1.05
CA LEU A 173 15.23 22.54 -1.36
C LEU A 173 16.10 22.25 -2.59
N ALA A 174 16.00 23.08 -3.62
CA ALA A 174 16.77 23.03 -4.86
C ALA A 174 18.08 23.84 -4.79
N GLY A 175 18.48 24.24 -3.58
CA GLY A 175 19.65 25.07 -3.35
C GLY A 175 20.93 24.52 -4.01
N ALA A 176 21.90 25.41 -4.27
CA ALA A 176 23.08 25.12 -5.08
C ALA A 176 23.95 23.95 -4.57
N ALA A 177 23.83 23.58 -3.29
CA ALA A 177 24.47 22.40 -2.71
C ALA A 177 23.41 21.39 -2.26
N VAL A 178 23.53 20.14 -2.74
CA VAL A 178 22.66 19.01 -2.36
C VAL A 178 22.54 18.86 -0.83
N ALA A 179 23.65 19.08 -0.11
CA ALA A 179 23.69 19.04 1.35
C ALA A 179 22.74 20.04 2.03
N GLY A 180 22.65 21.26 1.48
CA GLY A 180 21.79 22.31 2.00
C GLY A 180 20.32 21.95 1.84
N GLY A 181 19.93 21.52 0.63
CA GLY A 181 18.56 21.10 0.35
C GLY A 181 18.12 19.89 1.19
N VAL A 182 18.98 18.87 1.32
CA VAL A 182 18.67 17.70 2.16
C VAL A 182 18.57 18.09 3.64
N PHE A 183 19.47 18.93 4.14
CA PHE A 183 19.38 19.41 5.52
C PHE A 183 18.09 20.18 5.79
N THR A 184 17.72 21.11 4.90
CA THR A 184 16.45 21.85 4.98
C THR A 184 15.26 20.90 4.99
N ALA A 185 15.23 19.92 4.09
CA ALA A 185 14.17 18.92 4.04
C ALA A 185 14.10 18.11 5.36
N CYS A 186 15.22 17.60 5.85
CA CYS A 186 15.27 16.84 7.10
C CYS A 186 14.83 17.69 8.31
N ALA A 187 15.27 18.95 8.39
CA ALA A 187 14.88 19.86 9.47
C ALA A 187 13.38 20.15 9.44
N ALA A 188 12.81 20.42 8.26
CA ALA A 188 11.38 20.68 8.10
C ALA A 188 10.55 19.44 8.45
N VAL A 189 10.96 18.24 8.00
CA VAL A 189 10.30 16.97 8.36
C VAL A 189 10.38 16.72 9.87
N ALA A 190 11.55 16.92 10.49
CA ALA A 190 11.72 16.72 11.92
C ALA A 190 10.83 17.67 12.74
N ALA A 191 10.77 18.95 12.37
CA ALA A 191 9.91 19.93 13.02
C ALA A 191 8.41 19.57 12.88
N ALA A 192 7.98 19.14 11.69
CA ALA A 192 6.59 18.73 11.46
C ALA A 192 6.21 17.47 12.26
N ILE A 193 7.11 16.49 12.36
CA ILE A 193 6.89 15.30 13.21
C ILE A 193 6.79 15.72 14.68
N ASP A 194 7.67 16.62 15.12
CA ASP A 194 7.66 17.11 16.49
C ASP A 194 6.35 17.83 16.84
N GLU A 195 5.88 18.71 15.95
CA GLU A 195 4.60 19.40 16.08
C GLU A 195 3.42 18.43 16.08
N ALA A 196 3.41 17.44 15.18
CA ALA A 196 2.33 16.45 15.12
C ALA A 196 2.29 15.55 16.36
N VAL A 197 3.45 15.16 16.90
CA VAL A 197 3.54 14.26 18.08
C VAL A 197 3.28 15.01 19.38
N ARG A 198 3.73 16.26 19.50
CA ARG A 198 3.58 17.08 20.72
C ARG A 198 2.37 18.03 20.66
N GLY A 199 1.67 18.07 19.52
CA GLY A 199 0.58 19.00 19.27
C GLY A 199 -0.57 18.84 20.26
N GLU A 200 -1.09 19.98 20.71
CA GLU A 200 -2.33 20.02 21.51
C GLU A 200 -3.54 19.55 20.67
N PRO A 201 -4.66 19.15 21.28
CA PRO A 201 -5.86 18.70 20.56
C PRO A 201 -6.31 19.63 19.43
N ALA A 202 -6.09 20.94 19.56
CA ALA A 202 -6.38 21.95 18.53
C ALA A 202 -5.60 21.75 17.22
N TYR A 203 -4.42 21.12 17.25
CA TYR A 203 -3.68 20.73 16.04
C TYR A 203 -4.56 19.85 15.15
N TRP A 204 -5.27 18.90 15.76
CA TRP A 204 -6.13 17.93 15.08
C TRP A 204 -7.51 18.46 14.72
N GLU A 205 -7.90 19.66 15.15
CA GLU A 205 -9.18 20.26 14.73
C GLU A 205 -9.08 20.86 13.32
N GLY A 206 -7.97 21.54 13.00
CA GLY A 206 -7.75 22.22 11.71
C GLY A 206 -7.07 21.39 10.62
N TRP A 207 -6.90 20.09 10.83
CA TRP A 207 -6.11 19.23 9.95
C TRP A 207 -6.72 19.07 8.54
N LYS A 208 -8.06 19.11 8.42
CA LYS A 208 -8.74 19.04 7.11
C LYS A 208 -8.42 20.25 6.26
N GLU A 209 -8.50 21.44 6.85
CA GLU A 209 -8.20 22.70 6.20
C GLU A 209 -6.75 22.71 5.75
N ARG A 210 -5.83 22.15 6.56
CA ARG A 210 -4.43 21.96 6.15
C ARG A 210 -4.26 20.97 4.99
N ILE A 211 -5.03 19.88 4.90
CA ILE A 211 -5.04 19.02 3.71
C ILE A 211 -5.50 19.81 2.49
N VAL A 212 -6.62 20.52 2.62
CA VAL A 212 -7.17 21.30 1.51
C VAL A 212 -6.17 22.35 1.03
N GLU A 213 -5.50 23.02 1.96
CA GLU A 213 -4.48 24.01 1.64
C GLU A 213 -3.23 23.38 1.02
N ALA A 214 -2.74 22.27 1.57
CA ALA A 214 -1.59 21.55 1.03
C ALA A 214 -1.84 20.98 -0.37
N CYS A 215 -3.10 20.74 -0.73
CA CYS A 215 -3.51 20.25 -2.05
C CYS A 215 -3.95 21.37 -3.01
N ARG A 216 -3.83 22.66 -2.62
CA ARG A 216 -4.43 23.79 -3.34
C ARG A 216 -3.70 24.12 -4.64
N ASP A 217 -2.38 24.07 -4.60
CA ASP A 217 -1.52 24.47 -5.72
C ASP A 217 -0.96 23.28 -6.50
N ASP A 218 -0.74 22.14 -5.83
CA ASP A 218 -0.37 20.85 -6.44
C ASP A 218 -0.68 19.68 -5.49
N ALA A 219 -0.65 18.44 -6.00
CA ALA A 219 -0.75 17.27 -5.14
C ALA A 219 0.52 17.14 -4.26
N PRO A 220 0.39 17.10 -2.93
CA PRO A 220 1.55 17.05 -2.05
C PRO A 220 2.30 15.72 -2.22
N PHE A 221 3.63 15.80 -2.14
CA PHE A 221 4.47 14.61 -2.06
C PHE A 221 4.08 13.79 -0.82
N SER A 222 3.70 12.54 -1.02
CA SER A 222 3.20 11.66 0.05
C SER A 222 3.95 10.33 0.08
N VAL A 223 4.03 9.74 1.26
CA VAL A 223 4.69 8.45 1.48
C VAL A 223 3.66 7.41 1.87
N ALA A 224 3.62 6.30 1.14
CA ALA A 224 2.81 5.12 1.42
C ALA A 224 3.64 4.03 2.09
N GLY A 225 3.16 3.49 3.21
CA GLY A 225 3.83 2.41 3.93
C GLY A 225 4.60 2.86 5.17
N SER A 226 5.27 1.91 5.80
CA SER A 226 6.07 2.14 7.01
C SER A 226 7.13 1.03 7.10
N THR A 227 8.36 1.42 7.46
CA THR A 227 9.45 0.47 7.76
C THR A 227 9.18 -0.39 8.98
N ARG A 228 8.12 -0.11 9.73
CA ARG A 228 7.69 -0.90 10.89
C ARG A 228 6.66 -1.99 10.53
N PHE A 229 6.16 -2.01 9.29
CA PHE A 229 5.18 -3.01 8.87
C PHE A 229 5.79 -4.39 8.64
N ARG A 230 7.11 -4.50 8.44
CA ARG A 230 7.80 -5.78 8.30
C ARG A 230 7.17 -6.62 7.18
N VAL A 231 6.87 -5.96 6.05
CA VAL A 231 6.23 -6.59 4.88
C VAL A 231 7.07 -7.73 4.31
N TYR A 232 8.39 -7.70 4.46
CA TYR A 232 9.30 -8.78 4.05
C TYR A 232 9.33 -9.98 5.02
N ASP A 233 8.58 -9.93 6.12
CA ASP A 233 8.38 -11.07 7.03
C ASP A 233 7.05 -11.80 6.79
N VAL A 234 6.27 -11.36 5.80
CA VAL A 234 5.03 -12.04 5.40
C VAL A 234 5.39 -13.32 4.65
N ASP A 235 5.19 -14.46 5.30
CA ASP A 235 5.42 -15.79 4.72
C ASP A 235 4.11 -16.59 4.69
N PHE A 236 3.60 -16.85 3.48
CA PHE A 236 2.40 -17.67 3.27
C PHE A 236 2.69 -19.19 3.18
N GLY A 237 3.95 -19.59 3.37
CA GLY A 237 4.47 -20.93 3.09
C GLY A 237 5.35 -20.98 1.84
N PHE A 238 5.62 -19.84 1.21
CA PHE A 238 6.55 -19.69 0.07
C PHE A 238 7.92 -19.14 0.51
N GLY A 239 8.14 -18.96 1.81
CA GLY A 239 9.30 -18.26 2.35
C GLY A 239 9.11 -16.74 2.35
N ARG A 240 10.22 -16.01 2.51
CA ARG A 240 10.19 -14.54 2.52
C ARG A 240 9.95 -13.98 1.10
N PRO A 241 9.24 -12.84 0.96
CA PRO A 241 9.08 -12.18 -0.33
C PRO A 241 10.43 -11.78 -0.92
N ALA A 242 10.60 -11.98 -2.21
CA ALA A 242 11.71 -11.48 -3.00
C ALA A 242 11.61 -9.96 -3.22
N LYS A 243 10.38 -9.44 -3.37
CA LYS A 243 10.09 -8.01 -3.58
C LYS A 243 8.67 -7.70 -3.10
N VAL A 244 8.45 -6.51 -2.58
CA VAL A 244 7.13 -5.99 -2.23
C VAL A 244 6.91 -4.65 -2.93
N GLU A 245 5.79 -4.52 -3.63
CA GLU A 245 5.46 -3.33 -4.40
C GLU A 245 4.14 -2.74 -3.95
N ILE A 246 4.07 -1.41 -3.83
CA ILE A 246 2.81 -0.68 -3.67
C ILE A 246 2.48 -0.04 -5.02
N VAL A 247 1.70 -0.74 -5.83
CA VAL A 247 1.38 -0.37 -7.22
C VAL A 247 0.56 0.92 -7.29
N SER A 248 -0.29 1.16 -6.29
CA SER A 248 -1.15 2.33 -6.23
C SER A 248 -0.36 3.65 -6.17
N VAL A 249 0.93 3.65 -5.80
CA VAL A 249 1.74 4.88 -5.75
C VAL A 249 1.89 5.54 -7.12
N ALA A 250 1.85 4.76 -8.20
CA ALA A 250 1.87 5.29 -9.55
C ALA A 250 0.58 6.02 -9.94
N LYS A 251 -0.55 5.65 -9.32
CA LYS A 251 -1.85 6.31 -9.52
C LYS A 251 -1.98 7.56 -8.65
N THR A 252 -1.35 7.56 -7.47
CA THR A 252 -1.47 8.65 -6.49
C THR A 252 -0.34 9.67 -6.54
N GLY A 253 0.77 9.39 -7.24
CA GLY A 253 1.98 10.21 -7.21
C GLY A 253 2.76 10.12 -5.89
N ALA A 254 2.43 9.13 -5.05
CA ALA A 254 3.15 8.89 -3.81
C ALA A 254 4.50 8.18 -4.07
N VAL A 255 5.32 8.09 -3.03
CA VAL A 255 6.42 7.12 -2.97
C VAL A 255 6.09 6.04 -1.96
N SER A 256 6.53 4.81 -2.17
CA SER A 256 6.40 3.75 -1.16
C SER A 256 7.65 3.69 -0.29
N ALA A 257 7.48 3.37 0.98
CA ALA A 257 8.57 3.08 1.91
C ALA A 257 8.30 1.79 2.70
N ALA A 258 9.31 0.92 2.75
CA ALA A 258 9.33 -0.32 3.51
C ALA A 258 10.72 -0.57 4.10
N GLU A 259 10.82 -1.45 5.09
CA GLU A 259 12.12 -1.96 5.53
C GLU A 259 12.81 -2.73 4.39
N ASP A 260 14.14 -2.75 4.41
CA ASP A 260 14.88 -3.47 3.39
C ASP A 260 14.77 -4.99 3.54
N ARG A 261 14.82 -5.70 2.42
CA ARG A 261 14.76 -7.17 2.39
C ARG A 261 15.97 -7.86 3.04
N SER A 262 17.12 -7.18 3.13
CA SER A 262 18.36 -7.77 3.66
C SER A 262 18.36 -7.91 5.18
N GLY A 263 17.52 -7.15 5.88
CA GLY A 263 17.51 -7.12 7.35
C GLY A 263 18.67 -6.35 7.96
N ALA A 264 19.46 -5.62 7.14
CA ALA A 264 20.55 -4.76 7.60
C ALA A 264 20.07 -3.42 8.19
N GLY A 265 18.76 -3.20 8.26
CA GLY A 265 18.16 -1.96 8.76
C GLY A 265 18.09 -0.85 7.71
N GLY A 266 18.13 -1.23 6.43
CA GLY A 266 17.95 -0.32 5.32
C GLY A 266 16.48 0.03 5.09
N ILE A 267 16.26 0.90 4.12
CA ILE A 267 14.91 1.31 3.67
C ILE A 267 14.84 1.07 2.16
N GLU A 268 13.75 0.47 1.72
CA GLU A 268 13.42 0.35 0.32
C GLU A 268 12.40 1.42 -0.07
N VAL A 269 12.69 2.17 -1.13
CA VAL A 269 11.84 3.25 -1.65
C VAL A 269 11.38 2.91 -3.06
N GLY A 270 10.06 2.89 -3.26
CA GLY A 270 9.45 2.67 -4.58
C GLY A 270 8.90 3.97 -5.15
N ILE A 271 9.24 4.27 -6.40
CA ILE A 271 8.88 5.52 -7.08
C ILE A 271 8.44 5.19 -8.49
N ALA A 272 7.32 5.76 -8.92
CA ALA A 272 6.83 5.65 -10.30
C ALA A 272 6.90 7.03 -10.98
N LEU A 273 7.69 7.11 -12.05
CA LEU A 273 7.88 8.33 -12.84
C LEU A 273 7.78 8.00 -14.33
N LEU A 274 7.54 9.03 -15.14
CA LEU A 274 7.74 8.95 -16.59
C LEU A 274 9.22 8.63 -16.89
N PRO A 275 9.54 7.91 -17.97
CA PRO A 275 10.90 7.48 -18.28
C PRO A 275 11.93 8.61 -18.24
N GLU A 276 11.62 9.77 -18.84
CA GLU A 276 12.52 10.92 -18.92
C GLU A 276 12.80 11.53 -17.53
N ARG A 277 11.79 11.48 -16.65
CA ARG A 277 11.91 11.92 -15.25
C ARG A 277 12.67 10.91 -14.41
N MET A 278 12.51 9.60 -14.66
CA MET A 278 13.22 8.55 -13.95
C MET A 278 14.73 8.62 -14.20
N ASP A 279 15.16 8.86 -15.44
CA ASP A 279 16.59 9.01 -15.77
C ASP A 279 17.22 10.23 -15.09
N THR A 280 16.46 11.32 -15.01
CA THR A 280 16.90 12.53 -14.28
C THR A 280 16.97 12.26 -12.79
N PHE A 281 15.95 11.64 -12.21
CA PHE A 281 15.92 11.26 -10.80
C PHE A 281 17.10 10.36 -10.42
N ARG A 282 17.39 9.33 -11.22
CA ARG A 282 18.52 8.40 -10.98
C ARG A 282 19.86 9.11 -10.97
N ARG A 283 20.09 10.06 -11.88
CA ARG A 283 21.30 10.88 -11.90
C ARG A 283 21.43 11.72 -10.64
N CYS A 284 20.38 12.46 -10.27
CA CYS A 284 20.37 13.27 -9.06
C CYS A 284 20.58 12.43 -7.79
N LEU A 285 19.95 11.25 -7.71
CA LEU A 285 20.10 10.34 -6.58
C LEU A 285 21.54 9.78 -6.49
N ALA A 286 22.12 9.39 -7.63
CA ALA A 286 23.50 8.91 -7.67
C ALA A 286 24.49 9.99 -7.20
N ASP A 287 24.32 11.23 -7.67
CA ASP A 287 25.14 12.37 -7.25
C ASP A 287 25.03 12.63 -5.74
N ALA A 288 23.81 12.58 -5.19
CA ALA A 288 23.57 12.72 -3.76
C ALA A 288 24.23 11.60 -2.95
N MET A 289 24.09 10.33 -3.38
CA MET A 289 24.67 9.18 -2.70
C MET A 289 26.21 9.17 -2.74
N ALA A 290 26.79 9.58 -3.87
CA ALA A 290 28.24 9.75 -3.99
C ALA A 290 28.75 10.82 -3.01
N TRP A 291 28.02 11.93 -2.88
CA TRP A 291 28.34 12.98 -1.92
C TRP A 291 28.31 12.47 -0.46
N PHE A 292 27.26 11.78 -0.04
CA PHE A 292 27.17 11.18 1.31
C PHE A 292 28.34 10.23 1.58
N SER A 293 28.64 9.35 0.63
CA SER A 293 29.71 8.36 0.77
C SER A 293 31.09 9.00 0.90
N SER A 294 31.33 10.12 0.21
CA SER A 294 32.57 10.89 0.32
C SER A 294 32.68 11.67 1.64
N SER A 295 31.56 12.20 2.15
CA SER A 295 31.53 12.96 3.40
C SER A 295 31.72 12.06 4.62
N SER A 296 31.24 10.82 4.58
CA SER A 296 31.47 9.82 5.64
C SER A 296 32.92 9.31 5.72
N GLN A 297 33.74 9.52 4.70
CA GLN A 297 35.16 9.13 4.69
C GLN A 297 36.10 10.25 5.21
N CYS A 298 35.59 11.48 5.29
CA CYS A 298 36.35 12.65 5.77
C CYS A 298 36.16 12.94 7.27
N ASN A 299 35.28 12.21 7.97
CA ASN A 299 35.06 12.26 9.42
C ASN A 299 35.54 10.96 10.07
#